data_AF-A0A354W549-F1
#
_entry.id   AF-A0A354W549-F1
#
_cell.length_a   1.000
_cell.length_b   1.000
_cell.length_c   1.000
_cell.angle_alpha   90.00
_cell.angle_beta   90.00
_cell.angle_gamma   90.00
#
_symmetry.space_group_name_H-M   'P 1'
#
loop_
_entity.id
_entity.type
_entity.pdbx_description
1 polymer ?
#
loop_
_entity_poly.entity_id
_entity_poly.type
_entity_poly.pdbx_seq_one_letter_code
_entity_poly.pdbx_strand_id
1 'polypeptide(L)' 'YTQASQSAVDMYKRILEERRIVATVRHSRGQDIDAACGQLANKTEA' A
#
# COMPACT_ATOMS: atom_id res chain seq x y z
N TYR A 1 -8.70 3.36 6.17
CA TYR A 1 -7.84 2.65 5.20
C TYR A 1 -7.27 1.41 5.88
N THR A 2 -7.04 0.32 5.16
CA THR A 2 -6.47 -0.92 5.70
C THR A 2 -5.24 -1.33 4.89
N GLN A 3 -4.28 -2.00 5.52
CA GLN A 3 -3.09 -2.52 4.86
C GLN A 3 -3.14 -4.05 4.86
N ALA A 4 -2.76 -4.65 3.75
CA ALA A 4 -2.57 -6.10 3.69
C ALA A 4 -1.35 -6.49 4.55
N SER A 5 -1.30 -7.75 4.97
CA SER A 5 -0.10 -8.28 5.63
C SER A 5 1.09 -8.22 4.68
N GLN A 6 2.29 -8.06 5.24
CA GLN A 6 3.53 -8.05 4.45
C GLN A 6 3.67 -9.33 3.60
N SER A 7 3.30 -10.48 4.18
CA SER A 7 3.31 -11.77 3.48
C SER A 7 2.44 -11.80 2.23
N ALA A 8 1.27 -11.16 2.25
CA ALA A 8 0.37 -11.10 1.10
C ALA A 8 0.93 -10.16 0.02
N VAL A 9 1.52 -9.03 0.42
CA VAL A 9 2.16 -8.08 -0.51
C VAL A 9 3.36 -8.74 -1.21
N ASP A 10 4.21 -9.45 -0.45
CA ASP A 10 5.39 -10.12 -0.98
C ASP A 10 5.02 -11.25 -1.93
N MET A 11 4.02 -12.06 -1.56
CA MET A 11 3.49 -13.14 -2.40
C MET A 11 2.93 -12.59 -3.72
N TYR A 12 2.18 -11.50 -3.68
CA TYR A 12 1.65 -10.87 -4.88
C TYR A 12 2.75 -10.31 -5.79
N LYS A 13 3.72 -9.61 -5.20
CA LYS A 13 4.89 -9.09 -5.93
C LYS A 13 5.65 -10.21 -6.63
N ARG A 14 5.95 -11.31 -5.91
CA ARG A 14 6.63 -12.49 -6.44
C ARG A 14 5.90 -13.07 -7.66
N ILE A 15 4.58 -13.24 -7.59
CA ILE A 15 3.78 -13.79 -8.70
C ILE A 15 3.85 -12.89 -9.94
N LEU A 16 3.86 -11.57 -9.76
CA LEU A 16 4.00 -10.62 -10.88
C LEU A 16 5.40 -10.70 -11.51
N GLU A 17 6.45 -10.76 -10.69
CA GLU A 17 7.83 -10.87 -11.15
C GLU A 17 8.09 -12.20 -11.89
N GLU A 18 7.52 -13.31 -11.42
CA GLU A 18 7.58 -14.62 -12.11
C GLU A 18 6.98 -14.58 -13.51
N ARG A 19 5.98 -13.72 -13.72
CA ARG A 19 5.36 -13.47 -15.03
C ARG A 19 6.08 -12.41 -15.85
N ARG A 20 7.28 -12.00 -15.43
CA ARG A 20 8.10 -10.96 -16.05
C ARG A 20 7.41 -9.58 -16.06
N ILE A 21 6.54 -9.32 -15.09
CA ILE A 21 5.92 -8.01 -14.87
C ILE A 21 6.75 -7.27 -13.81
N VAL A 22 7.30 -6.11 -14.16
CA VAL A 22 8.04 -5.28 -13.21
C VAL A 22 7.07 -4.66 -12.21
N ALA A 23 7.19 -5.02 -10.93
CA ALA A 23 6.32 -4.55 -9.86
C ALA A 23 7.14 -3.91 -8.72
N THR A 24 6.79 -2.69 -8.35
CA THR A 24 7.42 -1.97 -7.22
C THR A 24 6.41 -1.68 -6.13
N VAL A 25 6.74 -2.00 -4.88
CA VAL A 25 5.91 -1.66 -3.72
C VAL A 25 6.20 -0.23 -3.30
N ARG A 26 5.18 0.62 -3.28
CA ARG A 26 5.27 1.98 -2.73
C ARG A 26 4.77 1.97 -1.28
N HIS A 27 5.68 2.21 -0.35
CA HIS A 27 5.31 2.39 1.05
C HIS A 27 4.65 3.77 1.25
N SER A 28 3.54 3.77 2.00
CA SER A 28 2.87 4.99 2.42
C SER A 28 3.79 5.86 3.28
N ARG A 29 3.79 7.17 3.04
CA ARG A 29 4.55 8.17 3.80
C ARG A 29 3.59 9.17 4.43
N GLY A 30 3.95 9.72 5.60
CA GLY A 30 3.11 10.67 6.33
C GLY A 30 1.93 10.03 7.07
N GLN A 31 2.07 8.75 7.46
CA GLN A 31 1.03 8.02 8.19
C GLN A 31 0.87 8.53 9.64
N ASP A 32 1.99 8.97 10.21
CA ASP A 32 2.15 9.61 11.52
C ASP A 32 1.52 11.01 11.60
N ILE A 33 1.33 11.68 10.46
CA ILE A 33 0.74 13.02 10.34
C ILE A 33 -0.59 13.03 9.57
N ASP A 34 -1.24 11.87 9.44
CA ASP A 34 -2.52 11.70 8.75
C ASP A 34 -2.57 12.24 7.31
N ALA A 35 -1.43 12.13 6.60
CA ALA A 35 -1.24 12.61 5.24
C ALA A 35 -0.89 11.48 4.25
N ALA A 36 -0.90 10.22 4.69
CA ALA A 36 -0.71 9.09 3.79
C ALA A 36 -1.86 8.97 2.79
N CYS A 37 -1.58 8.26 1.70
CA CYS A 37 -2.58 8.03 0.66
C CYS A 37 -3.83 7.37 1.24
N GLY A 38 -5.00 7.96 0.98
CA GLY A 38 -6.28 7.52 1.52
C GLY A 38 -6.62 8.04 2.92
N GLN A 39 -5.70 8.66 3.67
CA GLN A 39 -6.04 9.32 4.95
C GLN A 39 -6.81 10.63 4.73
N LEU A 40 -6.37 11.46 3.78
CA LEU A 40 -6.99 12.77 3.52
C LEU A 40 -8.43 12.67 2.96
N ALA A 41 -8.71 11.66 2.15
CA ALA A 41 -10.05 11.46 1.57
C ALA A 41 -11.09 10.98 2.59
N ASN A 42 -10.65 10.43 3.73
CA ASN A 42 -11.53 9.94 4.79
C ASN A 42 -11.81 10.99 5.88
N LYS A 43 -11.45 12.27 5.67
CA LYS A 43 -11.66 13.38 6.61
C LYS A 43 -13.06 14.02 6.56
N THR A 44 -14.05 13.39 5.92
CA THR A 44 -15.43 13.90 5.85
C THR A 44 -16.31 13.59 7.06
N GLU A 45 -15.80 12.86 8.05
CA GLU A 45 -16.51 12.61 9.31
C GLU A 45 -15.54 12.87 10.49
N ALA A 46 -15.58 14.11 10.99
CA ALA A 46 -15.09 14.49 12.30
C ALA A 46 -16.15 15.39 12.94
#